data_AF-A0A851F3Y8-F1
#
_entry.id   AF-A0A851F3Y8-F1
#
_cell.length_a   1.000
_cell.length_b   1.000
_cell.length_c   1.000
_cell.angle_alpha   90.00
_cell.angle_beta   90.00
_cell.angle_gamma   90.00
#
_symmetry.space_group_name_H-M   'P 1'
#
loop_
_entity.id
_entity.type
_entity.pdbx_description
1 polymer ?
#
loop_
_entity_poly.entity_id
_entity_poly.type
_entity_poly.pdbx_seq_one_letter_code
_entity_poly.pdbx_strand_id
1 'polypeptide(L)'
;PECPLRGSLHGHHPRDCLSYLRDWDPSRLQKLLQMGNVPFETEPPPEAPPSTQPGRCPVLEQKEFGAVLRDEPCGKETAPGHAGLCRGHYSEYLVSLVNRHALDPAPLYDSAELRAAAERHLA
;
A
#
# COMPACT_ATOMS: atom_id res chain seq x y z
N PRO A 1 27.23 -8.69 -4.70
CA PRO A 1 26.13 -8.17 -5.56
C PRO A 1 26.48 -6.82 -6.19
N GLU A 2 26.64 -6.76 -7.51
CA GLU A 2 26.68 -5.48 -8.24
C GLU A 2 25.26 -5.01 -8.57
N CYS A 3 24.84 -3.88 -7.98
CA CYS A 3 23.53 -3.31 -8.30
C CYS A 3 23.49 -2.86 -9.78
N PRO A 4 22.51 -3.31 -10.59
CA PRO A 4 22.39 -2.90 -11.98
C PRO A 4 21.91 -1.45 -12.14
N LEU A 5 21.43 -0.81 -11.06
CA LEU A 5 20.85 0.54 -11.07
C LEU A 5 21.83 1.63 -10.59
N ARG A 6 23.14 1.36 -10.56
CA ARG A 6 24.16 2.31 -10.06
C ARG A 6 24.16 3.69 -10.71
N GLY A 7 23.64 3.81 -11.93
CA GLY A 7 23.56 5.08 -12.67
C GLY A 7 22.36 5.96 -12.34
N SER A 8 21.46 5.55 -11.43
CA SER A 8 20.24 6.28 -11.09
C SER A 8 20.04 6.43 -9.58
N LEU A 9 19.19 7.39 -9.18
CA LEU A 9 18.71 7.50 -7.80
C LEU A 9 17.79 6.31 -7.50
N HIS A 10 18.17 5.47 -6.53
CA HIS A 10 17.40 4.29 -6.15
C HIS A 10 17.62 3.93 -4.67
N GLY A 11 16.74 3.07 -4.15
CA GLY A 11 16.86 2.45 -2.84
C GLY A 11 16.75 0.93 -2.95
N HIS A 12 17.36 0.21 -2.01
CA HIS A 12 17.19 -1.23 -1.88
C HIS A 12 16.06 -1.52 -0.90
N HIS A 13 14.93 -1.98 -1.43
CA HIS A 13 13.75 -2.27 -0.63
C HIS A 13 13.67 -3.79 -0.33
N PRO A 14 13.27 -4.19 0.89
CA PRO A 14 12.88 -5.57 1.14
C PRO A 14 11.54 -5.90 0.47
N ARG A 15 11.24 -7.18 0.29
CA ARG A 15 10.09 -7.67 -0.52
C ARG A 15 8.70 -7.32 0.04
N ASP A 16 8.63 -7.01 1.33
CA ASP A 16 7.46 -6.56 2.08
C ASP A 16 7.31 -5.03 2.12
N CYS A 17 8.25 -4.29 1.54
CA CYS A 17 8.16 -2.84 1.48
C CYS A 17 6.98 -2.38 0.60
N LEU A 18 6.35 -1.26 0.99
CA LEU A 18 5.32 -0.57 0.22
C LEU A 18 5.76 -0.28 -1.23
N SER A 19 7.06 -0.06 -1.47
CA SER A 19 7.63 0.15 -2.81
C SER A 19 7.27 -0.99 -3.79
N TYR A 20 7.16 -2.23 -3.29
CA TYR A 20 6.68 -3.39 -4.07
C TYR A 20 5.19 -3.64 -3.85
N LEU A 21 4.74 -3.68 -2.59
CA LEU A 21 3.40 -4.15 -2.28
C LEU A 21 2.28 -3.21 -2.75
N ARG A 22 2.57 -1.94 -3.04
CA ARG A 22 1.58 -1.02 -3.64
C ARG A 22 1.13 -1.42 -5.05
N ASP A 23 1.93 -2.22 -5.74
CA ASP A 23 1.65 -2.69 -7.10
C ASP A 23 0.69 -3.89 -7.09
N TRP A 24 0.50 -4.55 -5.94
CA TRP A 24 -0.53 -5.56 -5.77
C TRP A 24 -1.92 -4.95 -5.73
N ASP A 25 -2.91 -5.70 -6.22
CA ASP A 25 -4.30 -5.35 -5.99
C ASP A 25 -4.67 -5.51 -4.52
N PRO A 26 -5.56 -4.64 -3.98
CA PRO A 26 -5.99 -4.72 -2.59
C PRO A 26 -6.49 -6.11 -2.18
N SER A 27 -7.18 -6.83 -3.07
CA SER A 27 -7.66 -8.19 -2.82
C SER A 27 -6.53 -9.19 -2.54
N ARG A 28 -5.37 -9.03 -3.19
CA ARG A 28 -4.19 -9.88 -2.95
C ARG A 28 -3.54 -9.56 -1.61
N LEU A 29 -3.49 -8.29 -1.21
CA LEU A 29 -3.04 -7.86 0.11
C LEU A 29 -3.99 -8.35 1.22
N GLN A 30 -5.30 -8.26 1.01
CA GLN A 30 -6.31 -8.82 1.91
C GLN A 30 -6.13 -10.34 2.07
N LYS A 31 -5.87 -11.07 0.98
CA LYS A 31 -5.58 -12.51 1.05
C LYS A 31 -4.36 -12.82 1.92
N LEU A 32 -3.30 -12.02 1.84
CA LEU A 32 -2.12 -12.17 2.71
C LEU A 32 -2.47 -11.98 4.18
N LEU A 33 -3.25 -10.94 4.50
CA LEU A 33 -3.73 -10.67 5.86
C LEU A 33 -4.64 -11.80 6.37
N GLN A 34 -5.54 -12.32 5.53
CA GLN A 34 -6.38 -13.47 5.86
C GLN A 34 -5.55 -14.71 6.18
N MET A 35 -4.52 -15.03 5.38
CA MET A 35 -3.61 -16.14 5.66
C MET A 35 -2.85 -15.98 6.98
N GLY A 36 -2.57 -14.74 7.39
CA GLY A 36 -1.98 -14.39 8.67
C GLY A 36 -2.97 -14.26 9.83
N ASN A 37 -4.27 -14.48 9.61
CA ASN A 37 -5.35 -14.23 10.58
C ASN A 37 -5.34 -12.79 11.15
N VAL A 38 -4.95 -11.81 10.33
CA VAL A 38 -4.93 -10.39 10.70
C VAL A 38 -6.23 -9.73 10.23
N PRO A 39 -7.04 -9.16 11.12
CA PRO A 39 -8.25 -8.44 10.73
C PRO A 39 -7.89 -7.13 10.01
N PHE A 40 -8.77 -6.71 9.10
CA PHE A 40 -8.67 -5.44 8.40
C PHE A 40 -10.07 -4.91 8.09
N GLU A 41 -10.16 -3.59 7.95
CA GLU A 41 -11.42 -2.92 7.65
C GLU A 41 -11.72 -2.94 6.16
N THR A 42 -13.00 -3.11 5.83
CA THR A 42 -13.53 -2.98 4.46
C THR A 42 -14.61 -1.90 4.36
N GLU A 43 -15.22 -1.55 5.50
CA GLU A 43 -16.23 -0.50 5.60
C GLU A 43 -15.67 0.75 6.28
N PRO A 44 -16.17 1.96 5.94
CA PRO A 44 -15.76 3.17 6.64
C PRO A 44 -16.10 3.09 8.14
N PRO A 45 -15.27 3.68 9.03
CA PRO A 45 -15.56 3.67 10.45
C PRO A 45 -16.87 4.41 10.75
N PRO A 46 -17.70 3.91 11.69
CA PRO A 46 -19.00 4.49 11.99
C PRO A 46 -18.92 5.91 12.56
N GLU A 47 -17.78 6.26 13.16
CA GLU A 47 -17.50 7.60 13.72
C GLU A 47 -16.83 8.54 12.72
N ALA A 48 -16.67 8.13 11.46
CA ALA A 48 -16.13 9.02 10.44
C ALA A 48 -17.01 10.28 10.36
N PRO A 49 -16.44 11.50 10.50
CA PRO A 49 -17.22 12.71 10.30
C PRO A 49 -17.87 12.62 8.92
N PRO A 50 -19.15 13.03 8.76
CA PRO A 50 -19.81 13.02 7.47
C PRO A 50 -18.90 13.76 6.50
N SER A 51 -18.29 13.01 5.58
CA SER A 51 -17.37 13.60 4.60
C SER A 51 -18.15 14.69 3.88
N THR A 52 -17.57 15.89 3.78
CA THR A 52 -18.13 16.97 2.97
C THR A 52 -18.39 16.53 1.52
N GLN A 53 -17.73 15.45 1.08
CA GLN A 53 -17.98 14.77 -0.19
C GLN A 53 -18.01 13.23 0.01
N PRO A 54 -19.19 12.61 0.05
CA PRO A 54 -19.32 11.16 0.07
C PRO A 54 -18.54 10.50 -1.07
N GLY A 55 -17.85 9.40 -0.79
CA GLY A 55 -17.07 8.66 -1.79
C GLY A 55 -15.68 9.25 -2.10
N ARG A 56 -15.19 10.19 -1.28
CA ARG A 56 -13.87 10.82 -1.45
C ARG A 56 -12.96 10.48 -0.27
N CYS A 57 -11.71 10.14 -0.56
CA CYS A 57 -10.72 9.71 0.42
C CYS A 57 -10.36 10.86 1.38
N PRO A 58 -10.50 10.67 2.71
CA PRO A 58 -10.35 11.73 3.70
C PRO A 58 -8.90 11.93 4.19
N VAL A 59 -7.97 11.04 3.83
CA VAL A 59 -6.56 11.12 4.26
C VAL A 59 -5.98 12.48 3.89
N LEU A 60 -5.46 13.20 4.89
CA LEU A 60 -4.83 14.50 4.69
C LEU A 60 -3.47 14.32 4.02
N GLU A 61 -3.25 15.08 2.96
CA GLU A 61 -1.99 15.18 2.23
C GLU A 61 -1.49 16.62 2.30
N GLN A 62 -0.17 16.81 2.42
CA GLN A 62 0.43 18.13 2.29
C GLN A 62 0.58 18.47 0.80
N LYS A 63 -0.33 19.28 0.26
CA LYS A 63 -0.38 19.63 -1.17
C LYS A 63 0.32 20.96 -1.43
N GLU A 64 1.02 21.04 -2.56
CA GLU A 64 1.69 22.25 -3.05
C GLU A 64 0.73 23.14 -3.84
N PHE A 65 0.62 24.40 -3.40
CA PHE A 65 -0.11 25.46 -4.09
C PHE A 65 0.86 26.61 -4.39
N GLY A 66 1.63 26.44 -5.47
CA GLY A 66 2.75 27.32 -5.76
C GLY A 66 3.84 27.16 -4.70
N ALA A 67 4.19 28.24 -3.99
CA ALA A 67 5.19 28.21 -2.92
C ALA A 67 4.60 27.86 -1.53
N VAL A 68 3.28 27.64 -1.42
CA VAL A 68 2.60 27.38 -0.15
C VAL A 68 2.23 25.91 -0.05
N LEU A 69 2.53 25.30 1.10
CA LEU A 69 2.09 23.96 1.47
C LEU A 69 0.82 24.06 2.31
N ARG A 70 -0.19 23.24 2.00
CA ARG A 70 -1.45 23.18 2.76
C ARG A 70 -1.88 21.74 2.96
N ASP A 71 -2.39 21.43 4.15
CA ASP A 71 -3.00 20.13 4.44
C ASP A 71 -4.41 20.10 3.86
N GLU A 72 -4.62 19.23 2.87
CA GLU A 72 -5.89 19.08 2.17
C GLU A 72 -6.22 17.58 2.06
N PRO A 73 -7.50 17.18 2.09
CA PRO A 73 -7.87 15.79 1.90
C PRO A 73 -7.41 15.31 0.52
N CYS A 74 -7.01 14.04 0.44
CA CYS A 74 -6.59 13.35 -0.77
C CYS A 74 -7.61 13.58 -1.90
N GLY A 75 -8.90 13.35 -1.62
CA GLY A 75 -10.00 13.63 -2.54
C GLY A 75 -10.13 12.65 -3.71
N LYS A 76 -9.27 11.63 -3.81
CA LYS A 76 -9.43 10.54 -4.78
C LYS A 76 -10.66 9.70 -4.45
N GLU A 77 -11.21 9.06 -5.48
CA GLU A 77 -12.41 8.22 -5.36
C GLU A 77 -12.16 6.99 -4.49
N THR A 78 -13.14 6.68 -3.65
CA THR A 78 -13.18 5.47 -2.81
C THR A 78 -14.02 4.40 -3.50
N ALA A 79 -13.66 3.13 -3.29
CA ALA A 79 -14.45 2.00 -3.78
C ALA A 79 -15.08 1.23 -2.60
N PRO A 80 -16.20 0.51 -2.82
CA PRO A 80 -16.72 -0.43 -1.83
C PRO A 80 -15.65 -1.43 -1.41
N GLY A 81 -15.63 -1.78 -0.12
CA GLY A 81 -14.65 -2.71 0.43
C GLY A 81 -13.26 -2.12 0.72
N HIS A 82 -13.05 -0.81 0.51
CA HIS A 82 -11.79 -0.11 0.77
C HIS A 82 -11.81 0.80 2.01
N ALA A 83 -12.72 0.53 2.96
CA ALA A 83 -12.82 1.26 4.23
C ALA A 83 -12.97 2.79 4.09
N GLY A 84 -13.58 3.27 2.99
CA GLY A 84 -13.68 4.70 2.71
C GLY A 84 -12.36 5.37 2.28
N LEU A 85 -11.36 4.60 1.86
CA LEU A 85 -10.08 5.07 1.35
C LEU A 85 -10.00 4.91 -0.18
N CYS A 86 -9.16 5.71 -0.84
CA CYS A 86 -8.83 5.48 -2.25
C CYS A 86 -7.92 4.24 -2.37
N ARG A 87 -7.77 3.68 -3.58
CA ARG A 87 -6.93 2.48 -3.81
C ARG A 87 -5.53 2.61 -3.21
N GLY A 88 -4.87 3.76 -3.41
CA GLY A 88 -3.51 4.00 -2.90
C GLY A 88 -3.43 3.94 -1.38
N HIS A 89 -4.22 4.77 -0.71
CA HIS A 89 -4.25 4.81 0.76
C HIS A 89 -4.81 3.53 1.39
N TYR A 90 -5.71 2.82 0.70
CA TYR A 90 -6.16 1.51 1.17
C TYR A 90 -5.03 0.47 1.08
N SER A 91 -4.28 0.42 -0.03
CA SER A 91 -3.09 -0.43 -0.11
C SER A 91 -2.05 -0.07 0.95
N GLU A 92 -1.80 1.22 1.21
CA GLU A 92 -0.90 1.65 2.30
C GLU A 92 -1.37 1.18 3.67
N TYR A 93 -2.66 1.30 3.95
CA TYR A 93 -3.28 0.78 5.16
C TYR A 93 -3.06 -0.74 5.30
N LEU A 94 -3.35 -1.53 4.26
CA LEU A 94 -3.16 -2.99 4.30
C LEU A 94 -1.69 -3.35 4.46
N VAL A 95 -0.79 -2.69 3.74
CA VAL A 95 0.67 -2.89 3.87
C VAL A 95 1.16 -2.52 5.27
N SER A 96 0.59 -1.49 5.90
CA SER A 96 0.92 -1.15 7.30
C SER A 96 0.58 -2.30 8.26
N LEU A 97 -0.48 -3.07 7.99
CA LEU A 97 -0.85 -4.24 8.78
C LEU A 97 0.08 -5.41 8.48
N VAL A 98 0.35 -5.69 7.19
CA VAL A 98 1.32 -6.71 6.75
C VAL A 98 2.65 -6.52 7.49
N ASN A 99 3.17 -5.29 7.51
CA ASN A 99 4.47 -4.99 8.11
C ASN A 99 4.43 -5.04 9.65
N ARG A 100 3.36 -4.55 10.29
CA ARG A 100 3.18 -4.63 11.74
C ARG A 100 3.11 -6.06 12.25
N HIS A 101 2.59 -6.97 11.43
CA HIS A 101 2.47 -8.40 11.75
C HIS A 101 3.58 -9.25 11.11
N ALA A 102 4.59 -8.62 10.49
CA ALA A 102 5.73 -9.27 9.83
C ALA A 102 5.32 -10.40 8.86
N LEU A 103 4.24 -10.20 8.11
CA LEU A 103 3.77 -11.20 7.14
C LEU A 103 4.64 -11.21 5.89
N ASP A 104 5.12 -12.38 5.49
CA ASP A 104 5.92 -12.54 4.28
C ASP A 104 5.00 -12.60 3.04
N PRO A 105 5.20 -11.75 2.01
CA PRO A 105 4.44 -11.84 0.76
C PRO A 105 4.84 -13.03 -0.14
N ALA A 106 6.03 -13.60 0.04
CA ALA A 106 6.57 -14.65 -0.81
C ALA A 106 5.69 -15.92 -0.95
N PRO A 107 4.93 -16.38 0.06
CA PRO A 107 4.00 -17.51 -0.07
C PRO A 107 2.89 -17.31 -1.12
N LEU A 108 2.62 -16.07 -1.53
CA LEU A 108 1.67 -15.75 -2.59
C LEU A 108 2.32 -15.51 -3.95
N TYR A 109 3.66 -15.57 -4.06
CA TYR A 109 4.35 -15.39 -5.32
C TYR A 109 4.14 -16.58 -6.25
N ASP A 110 4.00 -16.30 -7.54
CA ASP A 110 4.14 -17.31 -8.58
C ASP A 110 5.63 -17.63 -8.86
N SER A 111 5.87 -18.56 -9.79
CA SER A 111 7.22 -18.99 -10.14
C SER A 111 8.08 -17.88 -10.74
N ALA A 112 7.48 -16.93 -11.46
CA ALA A 112 8.18 -15.81 -12.07
C ALA A 112 8.56 -14.75 -11.01
N GLU A 113 7.64 -14.44 -10.10
CA GLU A 113 7.87 -13.53 -8.97
C GLU A 113 8.94 -14.07 -8.02
N LEU A 114 8.92 -15.38 -7.72
CA LEU A 114 9.95 -16.04 -6.91
C LEU A 114 11.33 -15.94 -7.57
N ARG A 115 11.41 -16.21 -8.88
CA ARG A 115 12.67 -16.10 -9.62
C ARG A 115 13.19 -14.66 -9.63
N ALA A 116 12.33 -13.69 -9.90
CA ALA A 116 12.70 -12.27 -9.91
C ALA A 116 13.16 -11.79 -8.52
N ALA A 117 12.51 -12.25 -7.45
CA ALA A 117 12.94 -11.96 -6.08
C ALA A 117 14.30 -12.61 -5.75
N ALA A 118 14.52 -13.86 -6.17
CA ALA A 118 15.80 -14.55 -5.99
C ALA A 118 16.94 -13.84 -6.74
N GLU A 119 16.75 -13.49 -8.01
CA GLU A 119 17.72 -12.74 -8.81
C GLU A 119 18.04 -11.37 -8.19
N ARG A 120 17.06 -10.73 -7.54
CA ARG A 120 17.27 -9.42 -6.89
C ARG A 120 18.03 -9.51 -5.56
N HIS A 121 17.77 -10.54 -4.76
CA HIS A 121 18.21 -10.60 -3.37
C HIS A 121 19.37 -11.59 -3.12
N LEU A 122 19.60 -12.55 -4.02
CA LEU A 122 20.59 -13.61 -3.84
C LEU A 122 21.72 -13.60 -4.88
N ALA A 123 21.57 -12.87 -5.99
CA ALA A 123 22.61 -12.73 -7.02
C ALA A 123 23.60 -11.59 -6.72
#